data_AF-A0A9W9ZRW8-F1
#
_entry.id   AF-A0A9W9ZRW8-F1
#
_cell.length_a   1.000
_cell.length_b   1.000
_cell.length_c   1.000
_cell.angle_alpha   90.00
_cell.angle_beta   90.00
_cell.angle_gamma   90.00
#
_symmetry.space_group_name_H-M   'P 1'
#
loop_
_entity.id
_entity.type
_entity.pdbx_description
1 polymer ?
#
loop_
_entity_poly.entity_id
_entity_poly.type
_entity_poly.pdbx_seq_one_letter_code
_entity_poly.pdbx_strand_id
1 'polypeptide(L)'
;MENTIIGTIQQFFRWYDANDFAESASFLQSESSGNQCIESWWSKFRDGGGGWWINLFKDLRDSGLYRDDYLTKEYLTFCFLPILRQELHLVVELWNTHNIQRQKRGEVEVYGSHNYLVDVNIEDVSACKEMYAENCQDYSEGVT
;
A
#
# COMPACT_ATOMS: atom_id res chain seq x y z
N MET A 1 -10.48 4.01 -3.06
CA MET A 1 -9.42 4.29 -2.07
C MET A 1 -10.04 4.03 -0.70
N GLU A 2 -9.93 2.80 -0.19
CA GLU A 2 -10.70 2.30 0.97
C GLU A 2 -10.49 3.14 2.24
N ASN A 3 -9.26 3.59 2.49
CA ASN A 3 -8.93 4.42 3.64
C ASN A 3 -9.56 5.82 3.61
N THR A 4 -9.76 6.40 2.42
CA THR A 4 -10.42 7.70 2.26
C THR A 4 -11.90 7.60 2.64
N ILE A 5 -12.55 6.51 2.23
CA ILE A 5 -13.96 6.22 2.55
C ILE A 5 -14.15 6.04 4.06
N ILE A 6 -13.27 5.24 4.67
CA ILE A 6 -13.28 4.99 6.12
C ILE A 6 -13.07 6.31 6.89
N GLY A 7 -12.15 7.17 6.44
CA GLY A 7 -11.92 8.48 7.06
C GLY A 7 -13.14 9.38 7.02
N THR A 8 -13.82 9.48 5.88
CA THR A 8 -15.05 10.28 5.75
C THR A 8 -16.17 9.76 6.65
N ILE A 9 -16.33 8.43 6.76
CA ILE A 9 -17.33 7.81 7.64
C ILE A 9 -17.02 8.11 9.12
N GLN A 10 -15.75 8.01 9.52
CA GLN A 10 -15.34 8.29 10.89
C GLN A 10 -15.50 9.77 11.26
N GLN A 11 -15.29 10.68 10.31
CA GLN A 11 -15.57 12.11 10.48
C GLN A 11 -17.07 12.39 10.61
N PHE A 12 -17.89 11.76 9.77
CA PHE A 12 -19.35 11.91 9.81
C PHE A 12 -19.94 11.52 11.17
N PHE A 13 -19.55 10.36 11.70
CA PHE A 13 -20.07 9.88 12.99
C PHE A 13 -19.50 10.62 14.21
N ARG A 14 -18.43 11.41 14.06
CA ARG A 14 -17.83 12.20 15.16
C ARG A 14 -18.06 13.70 15.02
N TRP A 15 -18.98 14.12 14.15
CA TRP A 15 -19.23 15.53 13.85
C TRP A 15 -19.81 16.32 15.04
N TYR A 16 -20.60 15.66 15.91
CA TYR A 16 -21.28 16.29 17.04
C TYR A 16 -20.58 16.07 18.40
N ASP A 17 -19.41 15.42 18.41
CA ASP A 17 -18.69 15.15 19.66
C ASP A 17 -17.98 16.41 20.16
N ALA A 18 -18.03 16.65 21.48
CA ALA A 18 -17.42 17.82 22.13
C ALA A 18 -15.98 17.58 22.63
N ASN A 19 -15.32 16.51 22.17
CA ASN A 19 -13.96 16.14 22.60
C ASN A 19 -12.90 16.70 21.63
N ASP A 20 -11.66 16.88 22.12
CA ASP A 20 -10.53 17.44 21.34
C ASP A 20 -10.15 16.62 20.09
N PHE A 21 -10.77 15.45 19.88
CA PHE A 21 -10.57 14.54 18.75
C PHE A 21 -11.76 14.54 17.76
N ALA A 22 -12.69 15.48 17.88
CA ALA A 22 -13.83 15.60 16.98
C ALA A 22 -13.42 16.07 15.57
N GLU A 23 -14.32 15.87 14.60
CA GLU A 23 -14.17 16.36 13.22
C GLU A 23 -12.88 15.86 12.54
N SER A 24 -12.00 16.74 12.05
CA SER A 24 -10.80 16.38 11.28
C SER A 24 -9.77 15.56 12.07
N ALA A 25 -9.81 15.60 13.40
CA ALA A 25 -8.93 14.84 14.29
C ALA A 25 -9.42 13.41 14.59
N SER A 26 -10.64 13.05 14.13
CA SER A 26 -11.22 11.72 14.37
C SER A 26 -10.62 10.63 13.50
N PHE A 27 -9.98 11.03 12.40
CA PHE A 27 -9.31 10.14 11.47
C PHE A 27 -7.81 10.40 11.46
N LEU A 28 -7.07 9.53 12.13
CA LEU A 28 -5.62 9.52 12.02
C LEU A 28 -5.24 8.61 10.85
N GLN A 29 -5.05 9.20 9.67
CA GLN A 29 -4.46 8.49 8.55
C GLN A 29 -2.97 8.28 8.85
N SER A 30 -2.64 7.21 9.57
CA SER A 30 -1.26 6.75 9.60
C SER A 30 -0.89 6.35 8.18
N GLU A 31 0.18 6.94 7.61
CA GLU A 31 0.78 6.38 6.42
C GLU A 31 1.01 4.89 6.67
N SER A 32 0.58 4.06 5.73
CA SER A 32 0.85 2.63 5.77
C SER A 32 2.37 2.46 5.74
N SER A 33 2.96 2.33 6.93
CA SER A 33 4.39 2.07 7.11
C SER A 33 4.81 0.81 6.34
N GLY A 34 3.89 -0.15 6.17
CA GLY A 34 4.05 -1.30 5.29
C GLY A 34 4.23 -0.92 3.83
N ASN A 35 3.36 -0.06 3.26
CA ASN A 35 3.48 0.36 1.88
C ASN A 35 4.73 1.21 1.63
N GLN A 36 5.08 2.10 2.57
CA GLN A 36 6.32 2.90 2.50
C GLN A 36 7.59 2.02 2.56
N CYS A 37 7.59 0.99 3.39
CA CYS A 37 8.69 0.03 3.46
C CYS A 37 8.83 -0.76 2.15
N ILE A 38 7.71 -1.23 1.59
CA ILE A 38 7.68 -1.94 0.30
C ILE A 38 8.20 -1.04 -0.82
N GLU A 39 7.72 0.20 -0.93
CA GLU A 39 8.16 1.16 -1.94
C GLU A 39 9.65 1.53 -1.79
N SER A 40 10.12 1.71 -0.56
CA SER A 40 11.53 1.97 -0.25
C SER A 40 12.42 0.80 -0.66
N TRP A 41 11.99 -0.43 -0.36
CA TRP A 41 12.69 -1.64 -0.78
C TRP A 41 12.74 -1.76 -2.31
N TRP A 42 11.62 -1.51 -3.01
CA TRP A 42 11.59 -1.50 -4.48
C TRP A 42 12.53 -0.45 -5.07
N SER A 43 12.63 0.73 -4.45
CA SER A 43 13.60 1.73 -4.86
C SER A 43 15.03 1.22 -4.73
N LYS A 44 15.38 0.60 -3.59
CA LYS A 44 16.73 0.07 -3.39
C LYS A 44 17.07 -1.14 -4.24
N PHE A 45 16.11 -2.02 -4.50
CA PHE A 45 16.30 -3.08 -5.46
C PHE A 45 16.59 -2.54 -6.86
N ARG A 46 15.88 -1.50 -7.30
CA ARG A 46 16.13 -0.88 -8.61
C ARG A 46 17.49 -0.19 -8.67
N ASP A 47 17.88 0.55 -7.63
CA ASP A 47 19.21 1.17 -7.51
C ASP A 47 20.33 0.11 -7.50
N GLY A 48 20.08 -1.03 -6.86
CA GLY A 48 21.02 -2.15 -6.68
C GLY A 48 21.15 -3.09 -7.88
N GLY A 49 20.81 -2.64 -9.10
CA GLY A 49 20.96 -3.44 -10.32
C GLY A 49 19.69 -4.14 -10.81
N GLY A 50 18.62 -4.19 -10.00
CA GLY A 50 17.33 -4.74 -10.42
C GLY A 50 16.70 -3.99 -11.60
N GLY A 51 16.96 -2.68 -11.71
CA GLY A 51 16.49 -1.88 -12.85
C GLY A 51 17.10 -2.31 -14.18
N TRP A 52 18.39 -2.71 -14.18
CA TRP A 52 19.06 -3.20 -15.38
C TRP A 52 18.44 -4.51 -15.86
N TRP A 53 18.20 -5.46 -14.95
CA TRP A 53 17.54 -6.74 -15.29
C TRP A 53 16.14 -6.55 -15.87
N ILE A 54 15.35 -5.64 -15.30
CA ILE A 54 14.01 -5.30 -15.82
C ILE A 54 14.12 -4.78 -17.26
N ASN A 55 15.09 -3.90 -17.53
CA ASN A 55 15.27 -3.34 -18.88
C ASN A 55 15.78 -4.41 -19.86
N LEU A 56 16.72 -5.27 -19.45
CA LEU A 56 17.21 -6.39 -20.27
C LEU A 56 16.06 -7.28 -20.76
N PHE A 57 15.16 -7.70 -19.87
CA PHE A 57 14.04 -8.56 -20.26
C PHE A 57 12.98 -7.83 -21.08
N LYS A 58 12.80 -6.51 -20.87
CA LYS A 58 11.96 -5.68 -21.74
C LYS A 58 12.55 -5.59 -23.14
N ASP A 59 13.84 -5.31 -23.26
CA ASP A 59 14.53 -5.21 -24.55
C ASP A 59 14.52 -6.55 -25.29
N LEU A 60 14.67 -7.67 -24.57
CA LEU A 60 14.55 -9.02 -25.13
C LEU A 60 13.17 -9.27 -25.74
N ARG A 61 12.11 -8.81 -25.07
CA ARG A 61 10.72 -8.85 -25.56
C ARG A 61 10.53 -7.93 -26.76
N ASP A 62 10.96 -6.69 -26.65
CA ASP A 62 10.67 -5.64 -27.62
C ASP A 62 11.49 -5.82 -28.92
N SER A 63 12.66 -6.48 -28.84
CA SER A 63 13.47 -6.89 -30.00
C SER A 63 12.91 -8.09 -30.78
N GLY A 64 11.86 -8.74 -30.28
CA GLY A 64 11.30 -9.96 -30.88
C GLY A 64 12.18 -11.21 -30.73
N LEU A 65 13.26 -11.12 -29.94
CA LEU A 65 14.13 -12.25 -29.59
C LEU A 65 13.53 -13.17 -28.53
N TYR A 66 12.49 -12.68 -27.85
CA TYR A 66 11.70 -13.45 -26.91
C TYR A 66 10.32 -13.77 -27.48
N ARG A 67 10.00 -15.05 -27.45
CA ARG A 67 8.65 -15.55 -27.70
C ARG A 67 8.00 -15.82 -26.34
N ASP A 68 6.76 -15.38 -26.17
CA ASP A 68 6.04 -15.52 -24.89
C ASP A 68 5.51 -16.95 -24.64
N ASP A 69 6.22 -17.96 -25.11
CA ASP A 69 5.87 -19.36 -24.92
C ASP A 69 6.51 -19.95 -23.66
N TYR A 70 5.96 -21.08 -23.23
CA TYR A 70 6.40 -21.75 -22.01
C TYR A 70 7.87 -22.17 -22.05
N LEU A 71 8.39 -22.66 -23.19
CA LEU A 71 9.76 -23.16 -23.28
C LEU A 71 10.77 -22.02 -23.18
N THR A 72 10.51 -20.90 -23.85
CA THR A 72 11.37 -19.71 -23.76
C THR A 72 11.41 -19.15 -22.34
N LYS A 73 10.25 -19.11 -21.65
CA LYS A 73 10.17 -18.72 -20.23
C LYS A 73 10.98 -19.65 -19.34
N GLU A 74 10.83 -20.96 -19.51
CA GLU A 74 11.55 -21.96 -18.72
C GLU A 74 13.06 -21.89 -18.96
N TYR A 75 13.49 -21.70 -20.21
CA TYR A 75 14.90 -21.54 -20.55
C TYR A 75 15.51 -20.28 -19.94
N LEU A 76 14.87 -19.13 -20.10
CA LEU A 76 15.34 -17.88 -19.48
C LEU A 76 15.37 -17.99 -17.96
N THR A 77 14.34 -18.61 -17.38
CA THR A 77 14.31 -18.87 -15.94
C THR A 77 15.48 -19.75 -15.54
N PHE A 78 15.73 -20.86 -16.23
CA PHE A 78 16.86 -21.74 -15.93
C PHE A 78 18.21 -21.04 -16.03
N CYS A 79 18.43 -20.23 -17.06
CA CYS A 79 19.69 -19.52 -17.29
C CYS A 79 19.92 -18.36 -16.31
N PHE A 80 18.90 -17.53 -16.08
CA PHE A 80 19.07 -16.26 -15.36
C PHE A 80 18.67 -16.34 -13.89
N LEU A 81 17.79 -17.27 -13.49
CA LEU A 81 17.33 -17.35 -12.10
C LEU A 81 18.45 -17.59 -11.08
N PRO A 82 19.49 -18.42 -11.33
CA PRO A 82 20.62 -18.54 -10.41
C PRO A 82 21.34 -17.21 -10.18
N ILE A 83 21.54 -16.44 -11.25
CA ILE A 83 22.21 -15.14 -11.22
C ILE A 83 21.33 -14.11 -10.49
N LEU A 84 20.05 -14.03 -10.85
CA LEU A 84 19.09 -13.13 -10.21
C LEU A 84 18.95 -13.41 -8.71
N ARG A 85 18.95 -14.69 -8.29
CA ARG A 85 18.93 -15.03 -6.87
C ARG A 85 20.17 -14.50 -6.16
N GLN A 86 21.36 -14.67 -6.74
CA GLN A 86 22.60 -14.18 -6.14
C GLN A 86 22.59 -12.66 -5.99
N GLU A 87 22.20 -11.94 -7.04
CA GLU A 87 22.05 -10.47 -7.01
C GLU A 87 21.03 -10.02 -5.95
N LEU A 88 19.87 -10.69 -5.89
CA LEU A 88 18.85 -10.41 -4.88
C LEU A 88 19.36 -10.65 -3.45
N HIS A 89 20.14 -11.70 -3.22
CA HIS A 89 20.76 -11.97 -1.92
C HIS A 89 21.71 -10.83 -1.52
N LEU A 90 22.54 -10.33 -2.45
CA LEU A 90 23.43 -9.20 -2.18
C LEU A 90 22.66 -7.91 -1.86
N VAL A 91 21.58 -7.63 -2.57
CA VAL A 91 20.69 -6.49 -2.29
C VAL A 91 20.07 -6.62 -0.90
N VAL A 92 19.65 -7.82 -0.50
CA VAL A 92 19.10 -8.08 0.84
C VAL A 92 20.17 -7.91 1.92
N GLU A 93 21.39 -8.40 1.72
CA GLU A 93 22.51 -8.20 2.66
C GLU A 93 22.85 -6.72 2.83
N LEU A 94 22.91 -5.97 1.73
CA LEU A 94 23.14 -4.53 1.75
C LEU A 94 22.00 -3.78 2.45
N TRP A 95 20.76 -4.18 2.21
CA TRP A 95 19.58 -3.63 2.89
C TRP A 95 19.61 -3.92 4.40
N ASN A 96 19.97 -5.13 4.81
CA ASN A 96 20.07 -5.50 6.22
C ASN A 96 21.22 -4.78 6.93
N THR A 97 22.23 -4.32 6.19
CA THR A 97 23.32 -3.49 6.71
C THR A 97 22.87 -2.03 6.89
N HIS A 98 21.81 -1.59 6.21
CA HIS A 98 21.29 -0.24 6.33
C HIS A 98 20.68 -0.04 7.73
N ASN A 99 21.34 0.80 8.54
CA ASN A 99 20.85 1.19 9.85
C ASN A 99 19.55 1.99 9.66
N ILE A 100 18.43 1.46 10.14
CA ILE A 100 17.16 2.19 10.19
C ILE A 100 17.37 3.37 11.12
N GLN A 101 17.51 4.55 10.52
CA GLN A 101 17.71 5.79 11.24
C GLN A 101 16.59 5.93 12.28
N ARG A 102 16.96 6.08 13.56
CA ARG A 102 15.99 6.26 14.65
C ARG A 102 15.10 7.45 14.29
N GLN A 103 13.86 7.16 13.88
CA GLN A 103 12.88 8.21 13.72
C GLN A 103 12.63 8.79 15.11
N LYS A 104 12.63 10.12 15.23
CA LYS A 104 12.00 10.77 16.38
C LYS A 104 10.53 10.41 16.29
N ARG A 105 10.11 9.34 16.95
CA ARG A 105 8.74 9.25 17.43
C ARG A 105 8.60 10.49 18.32
N GLY A 106 7.98 11.55 17.79
CA GLY A 106 7.21 12.42 18.66
C GLY A 106 6.33 11.50 19.48
N GLU A 107 6.21 11.76 20.78
CA GLU A 107 5.54 10.92 21.76
C GLU A 107 4.16 10.49 21.22
N VAL A 108 4.11 9.35 20.54
CA VAL A 108 2.84 8.72 20.20
C VAL A 108 2.51 7.98 21.47
N GLU A 109 1.63 8.60 22.28
CA GLU A 109 0.95 7.93 23.37
C GLU A 109 0.54 6.54 22.88
N VAL A 110 1.07 5.52 23.56
CA VAL A 110 0.69 4.15 23.30
C VAL A 110 -0.76 4.06 23.75
N TYR A 111 -1.67 4.15 22.78
CA TYR A 111 -3.11 3.90 22.88
C TYR A 111 -3.38 2.41 23.20
N GLY A 112 -2.72 1.90 24.23
CA GLY A 112 -3.11 0.70 24.94
C GLY A 112 -4.13 1.11 26.01
N SER A 113 -5.27 0.43 26.02
CA SER A 113 -6.31 0.46 27.07
C SER A 113 -7.44 1.49 26.99
N HIS A 114 -7.53 2.39 26.01
CA HIS A 114 -8.74 3.22 25.89
C HIS A 114 -9.74 2.59 24.93
N ASN A 115 -11.00 2.48 25.36
CA ASN A 115 -12.09 1.99 24.53
C ASN A 115 -12.56 3.13 23.62
N TYR A 116 -12.26 3.06 22.32
CA TYR A 116 -12.64 4.07 21.32
C TYR A 116 -13.99 3.80 20.66
N LEU A 117 -14.73 2.78 21.13
CA LEU A 117 -16.09 2.54 20.66
C LEU A 117 -16.96 3.73 21.05
N VAL A 118 -17.63 4.30 20.06
CA VAL A 118 -18.63 5.35 20.23
C VAL A 118 -19.98 4.73 19.94
N ASP A 119 -20.97 4.98 20.80
CA ASP A 119 -22.34 4.59 20.54
C ASP A 119 -22.89 5.42 19.38
N VAL A 120 -23.17 4.75 18.27
CA VAL A 120 -23.69 5.39 17.06
C VAL A 120 -25.21 5.28 17.06
N ASN A 121 -25.91 6.40 16.85
CA ASN A 121 -27.36 6.38 16.66
C ASN A 121 -27.71 5.71 15.31
N ILE A 122 -28.70 4.83 15.33
CA ILE A 122 -29.17 4.11 14.13
C ILE A 122 -29.72 5.06 13.06
N GLU A 123 -30.22 6.23 13.46
CA GLU A 123 -30.67 7.29 12.54
C GLU A 123 -29.50 7.87 11.75
N ASP A 124 -28.37 8.13 12.42
CA ASP A 124 -27.14 8.60 11.76
C ASP A 124 -26.57 7.54 10.81
N VAL A 125 -26.73 6.25 11.14
CA VAL A 125 -26.36 5.15 10.24
C VAL A 125 -27.22 5.15 8.97
N SER A 126 -28.52 5.45 9.08
CA SER A 126 -29.42 5.56 7.93
C SER A 126 -29.04 6.76 7.06
N ALA A 127 -28.83 7.94 7.68
CA ALA A 127 -28.42 9.15 6.98
C ALA A 127 -27.06 8.98 6.27
N CYS A 128 -26.10 8.33 6.92
CA CYS A 128 -24.80 8.00 6.32
C CYS A 128 -24.97 7.09 5.10
N LYS A 129 -25.81 6.05 5.18
CA LYS A 129 -26.10 5.15 4.06
C LYS A 129 -26.77 5.85 2.89
N GLU A 130 -27.72 6.75 3.16
CA GLU A 130 -28.40 7.54 2.12
C GLU A 130 -27.43 8.47 1.40
N MET A 131 -26.62 9.23 2.16
CA MET A 131 -25.57 10.08 1.56
C MET A 131 -24.54 9.26 0.76
N TYR A 132 -24.19 8.06 1.21
CA TYR A 132 -23.29 7.17 0.46
C TYR A 132 -23.93 6.65 -0.82
N ALA A 133 -25.21 6.26 -0.77
CA ALA A 133 -25.93 5.79 -1.93
C ALA A 133 -26.12 6.88 -3.00
N GLU A 134 -26.34 8.13 -2.58
CA GLU A 134 -26.46 9.28 -3.48
C GLU A 134 -25.12 9.69 -4.13
N ASN A 135 -24.01 9.54 -3.40
CA ASN A 135 -22.67 9.85 -3.92
C ASN A 135 -21.99 8.70 -4.68
N CYS A 136 -22.57 7.50 -4.67
CA CYS A 136 -22.09 6.33 -5.41
C CYS A 136 -22.73 6.24 -6.80
N GLN A 137 -22.62 7.30 -7.61
CA GLN A 137 -22.76 7.18 -9.07
C GLN A 137 -21.43 6.68 -9.64
N ASP A 138 -21.21 5.37 -9.56
CA ASP A 138 -20.53 4.58 -10.60
C ASP A 138 -20.35 3.15 -10.08
N TYR A 139 -21.33 2.29 -10.35
CA TYR A 139 -21.12 0.87 -10.73
C TYR A 139 -22.40 0.34 -11.42
N SER A 140 -22.73 0.96 -12.54
CA SER A 140 -23.44 0.31 -13.65
C SER A 140 -22.64 0.75 -14.89
N GLU A 141 -21.93 -0.10 -15.62
CA GLU A 141 -22.39 -1.23 -16.42
C GLU A 141 -21.18 -2.11 -16.77
N GLY A 142 -21.38 -3.44 -16.90
CA GLY A 142 -20.34 -4.27 -17.51
C GLY A 142 -20.30 -5.75 -17.09
N VAL A 143 -21.45 -6.42 -16.99
CA VAL A 143 -21.50 -7.87 -17.23
C VAL A 143 -22.66 -8.14 -18.17
N THR A 144 -22.35 -8.15 -19.47
CA THR A 144 -23.06 -8.92 -20.48
C THR A 144 -22.17 -10.07 -20.91
#